data_AF-A0A2E9IJ44-F1
#
_entry.id   AF-A0A2E9IJ44-F1
#
_cell.length_a   1.000
_cell.length_b   1.000
_cell.length_c   1.000
_cell.angle_alpha   90.00
_cell.angle_beta   90.00
_cell.angle_gamma   90.00
#
_symmetry.space_group_name_H-M   'P 1'
#
loop_
_entity.id
_entity.type
_entity.pdbx_description
1 polymer ?
#
loop_
_entity_poly.entity_id
_entity_poly.type
_entity_poly.pdbx_seq_one_letter_code
_entity_poly.pdbx_strand_id
1 'polypeptide(L)'
;MALKCPTVDEGEIYCIREVDFISKNPTVYVKLGKTKRDTNQRLKEHQTGNPRQETAEFVFHTDMMSSLEKYLHYHFANDCVNSEWFVIDTPRVLSEVVPLIQSLAAEHALVRPTFDEWKAQTKTVNNGKTLVATSAHRSLHTTYIDQYEEYKKAEALMNIAGLELKKMIGTSDGIHNMVYLVSTEQIPFDSKAFLASLATQADRDKCHKIETNIRPEAPKINGERPLSKIDHAMHTQLKTLEKAYESTKPNLSNIAQPPLPITPALIALHEDYLSSKKQVKEAEWALQKTTAELVSMLKNNKEIEDIIHWPREQVTKPKFEKERARKLFPTEFHAHEGTPVTKVHRVNIDDGKKYP
;
A
#
# COMPACT_ATOMS: atom_id res chain seq x y z
N MET A 1 -3.69 -1.75 -9.33
CA MET A 1 -4.94 -1.20 -8.71
C MET A 1 -5.20 0.19 -9.29
N ALA A 2 -6.40 0.76 -9.15
CA ALA A 2 -6.62 2.16 -9.54
C ALA A 2 -5.78 3.08 -8.64
N LEU A 3 -5.10 4.06 -9.24
CA LEU A 3 -4.30 5.04 -8.50
C LEU A 3 -5.21 5.84 -7.55
N LYS A 4 -4.79 5.99 -6.30
CA LYS A 4 -5.55 6.73 -5.28
C LYS A 4 -4.86 8.04 -4.93
N CYS A 5 -5.68 9.02 -4.56
CA CYS A 5 -5.18 10.24 -3.93
C CYS A 5 -4.34 9.87 -2.70
N PRO A 6 -3.12 10.42 -2.55
CA PRO A 6 -2.26 10.15 -1.41
C PRO A 6 -2.89 10.60 -0.09
N THR A 7 -2.34 10.12 1.03
CA THR A 7 -2.80 10.56 2.36
C THR A 7 -2.29 11.96 2.63
N VAL A 8 -3.20 12.84 3.05
CA VAL A 8 -2.99 14.28 3.24
C VAL A 8 -3.09 14.66 4.73
N ASP A 9 -2.24 14.05 5.57
CA ASP A 9 -2.22 14.26 7.01
C ASP A 9 -0.92 14.89 7.51
N GLU A 10 -1.04 15.91 8.37
CA GLU A 10 0.09 16.61 8.98
C GLU A 10 0.70 15.85 10.17
N GLY A 11 1.97 16.12 10.46
CA GLY A 11 2.69 15.61 11.61
C GLY A 11 4.20 15.67 11.45
N GLU A 12 4.93 14.99 12.33
CA GLU A 12 6.39 14.93 12.30
C GLU A 12 6.88 13.67 11.61
N ILE A 13 7.94 13.82 10.82
CA ILE A 13 8.84 12.77 10.37
C ILE A 13 10.08 12.81 11.25
N TYR A 14 10.58 11.65 11.66
CA TYR A 14 11.79 11.57 12.47
C TYR A 14 12.78 10.52 11.95
N CYS A 15 14.05 10.78 12.24
CA CYS A 15 15.14 9.81 12.21
C CYS A 15 15.58 9.58 13.66
N ILE A 16 15.24 8.43 14.23
CA ILE A 16 15.63 8.07 15.60
C ILE A 16 16.74 7.02 15.55
N ARG A 17 17.89 7.36 16.11
CA ARG A 17 19.07 6.51 16.23
C ARG A 17 18.99 5.62 17.46
N GLU A 18 19.28 4.34 17.26
CA GLU A 18 19.61 3.45 18.37
C GLU A 18 21.03 3.74 18.89
N VAL A 19 21.15 3.86 20.22
CA VAL A 19 22.41 4.12 20.93
C VAL A 19 22.59 3.06 22.00
N ASP A 20 23.80 2.53 22.09
CA ASP A 20 24.15 1.61 23.17
C ASP A 20 24.11 2.32 24.52
N PHE A 21 23.38 1.75 25.49
CA PHE A 21 23.10 2.43 26.75
C PHE A 21 24.35 2.62 27.62
N ILE A 22 25.35 1.74 27.51
CA ILE A 22 26.54 1.74 28.36
C ILE A 22 27.64 2.58 27.71
N SER A 23 28.03 2.24 26.49
CA SER A 23 29.11 2.91 25.76
C SER A 23 28.71 4.27 25.21
N LYS A 24 27.40 4.55 25.09
CA LYS A 24 26.85 5.76 24.46
C LYS A 24 27.20 5.92 22.98
N ASN A 25 27.72 4.88 22.35
CA ASN A 25 28.03 4.88 20.93
C ASN A 25 26.75 4.64 20.11
N PRO A 26 26.51 5.43 19.05
CA PRO A 26 25.41 5.17 18.12
C PRO A 26 25.66 3.86 17.36
N THR A 27 24.59 3.12 17.11
CA THR A 27 24.64 1.93 16.24
C THR A 27 24.27 2.31 14.80
N VAL A 28 24.40 1.37 13.87
CA VAL A 28 24.01 1.60 12.46
C VAL A 28 22.50 1.65 12.25
N TYR A 29 21.70 1.32 13.27
CA TYR A 29 20.24 1.26 13.15
C TYR A 29 19.60 2.62 13.36
N VAL A 30 18.86 3.08 12.35
CA VAL A 30 18.00 4.26 12.41
C VAL A 30 16.56 3.87 12.13
N LYS A 31 15.66 4.41 12.93
CA LYS A 31 14.23 4.33 12.70
C LYS A 31 13.76 5.51 11.87
N LEU A 32 13.18 5.24 10.71
CA LEU A 32 12.49 6.24 9.90
C LEU A 32 10.99 6.11 10.16
N GLY A 33 10.40 7.10 10.80
CA GLY A 33 9.00 7.01 11.21
C GLY A 33 8.28 8.35 11.24
N LYS A 34 7.01 8.28 11.64
CA LYS A 34 6.11 9.44 11.71
C LYS A 34 5.33 9.48 13.02
N THR A 35 4.80 10.64 13.35
CA THR A 35 3.92 10.83 14.51
C THR A 35 3.04 12.08 14.39
N LYS A 36 1.80 11.99 14.89
CA LYS A 36 0.95 13.18 15.14
C LYS A 36 1.19 13.81 16.52
N ARG A 37 1.85 13.07 17.41
CA ARG A 37 2.31 13.52 18.72
C ARG A 37 3.70 14.12 18.57
N ASP A 38 4.16 14.82 19.60
CA ASP A 38 5.55 15.25 19.72
C ASP A 38 6.54 14.06 19.74
N THR A 39 7.64 14.16 19.00
CA THR A 39 8.66 13.11 18.91
C THR A 39 9.32 12.81 20.26
N ASN A 40 9.47 13.78 21.17
CA ASN A 40 10.01 13.52 22.52
C ASN A 40 9.05 12.67 23.34
N GLN A 41 7.73 12.87 23.19
CA GLN A 41 6.74 11.98 23.79
C GLN A 41 6.89 10.55 23.24
N ARG A 42 7.07 10.38 21.93
CA ARG A 42 7.30 9.06 21.31
C ARG A 42 8.57 8.39 21.81
N LEU A 43 9.67 9.13 21.94
CA LEU A 43 10.92 8.63 22.50
C LEU A 43 10.74 8.11 23.94
N LYS A 44 10.00 8.84 24.79
CA LYS A 44 9.69 8.39 26.16
C LYS A 44 8.86 7.10 26.17
N GLU A 45 7.88 7.00 25.28
CA GLU A 45 7.05 5.80 25.12
C GLU A 45 7.90 4.59 24.71
N HIS A 46 8.83 4.77 23.77
CA HIS A 46 9.73 3.70 23.32
C HIS A 46 10.74 3.27 24.38
N GLN A 47 11.21 4.22 25.21
CA GLN A 47 12.28 3.95 26.19
C GLN A 47 11.83 3.06 27.36
N THR A 48 10.53 3.01 27.66
CA THR A 48 10.01 2.30 28.84
C THR A 48 10.27 0.79 28.74
N GLY A 49 11.27 0.30 29.48
CA GLY A 49 11.69 -1.10 29.49
C GLY A 49 12.63 -1.52 28.34
N ASN A 50 13.03 -0.59 27.46
CA ASN A 50 13.97 -0.87 26.39
C ASN A 50 15.42 -0.80 26.91
N PRO A 51 16.24 -1.86 26.79
CA PRO A 51 17.65 -1.83 27.20
C PRO A 51 18.54 -1.00 26.27
N ARG A 52 18.06 -0.62 25.09
CA ARG A 52 18.72 0.31 24.17
C ARG A 52 18.20 1.73 24.39
N GLN A 53 19.06 2.72 24.16
CA GLN A 53 18.67 4.13 24.18
C GLN A 53 18.28 4.56 22.76
N GLU A 54 17.30 5.45 22.65
CA GLU A 54 16.91 6.07 21.39
C GLU A 54 17.14 7.58 21.46
N THR A 55 17.69 8.15 20.38
CA THR A 55 17.90 9.61 20.27
C THR A 55 17.43 10.10 18.91
N ALA A 56 16.72 11.22 18.86
CA ALA A 56 16.35 11.82 17.57
C ALA A 56 17.57 12.52 16.95
N GLU A 57 18.02 12.05 15.80
CA GLU A 57 19.05 12.71 14.98
C GLU A 57 18.44 13.83 14.13
N PHE A 58 17.17 13.66 13.75
CA PHE A 58 16.44 14.62 12.93
C PHE A 58 14.93 14.50 13.18
N VAL A 59 14.25 15.64 13.20
CA VAL A 59 12.78 15.75 13.28
C VAL A 59 12.34 16.87 12.35
N PHE A 60 11.28 16.65 11.59
CA PHE A 60 10.76 17.62 10.65
C PHE A 60 9.23 17.56 10.57
N HIS A 61 8.56 18.71 10.72
CA HIS A 61 7.12 18.80 10.55
C HIS A 61 6.74 18.94 9.07
N THR A 62 5.79 18.15 8.58
CA THR A 62 5.33 18.16 7.18
C THR A 62 3.82 18.00 7.10
N ASP A 63 3.22 18.61 6.08
CA ASP A 63 1.78 18.56 5.84
C ASP A 63 1.30 17.18 5.39
N MET A 64 2.18 16.30 4.91
CA MET A 64 1.82 14.99 4.34
C MET A 64 2.67 13.85 4.92
N MET A 65 2.73 13.73 6.24
CA MET A 65 3.63 12.82 6.95
C MET A 65 3.43 11.35 6.56
N SER A 66 2.20 10.87 6.35
CA SER A 66 1.99 9.47 5.96
C SER A 66 2.45 9.17 4.55
N SER A 67 2.37 10.15 3.65
CA SER A 67 2.86 9.99 2.27
C SER A 67 4.38 10.06 2.23
N LEU A 68 4.99 10.95 3.01
CA LEU A 68 6.44 11.10 3.11
C LEU A 68 7.10 9.87 3.72
N GLU A 69 6.62 9.40 4.87
CA GLU A 69 7.18 8.20 5.54
C GLU A 69 7.06 6.95 4.65
N LYS A 70 5.90 6.73 4.02
CA LYS A 70 5.74 5.64 3.05
C LYS A 70 6.71 5.77 1.88
N TYR A 71 6.98 6.99 1.43
CA TYR A 71 7.97 7.22 0.37
C TYR A 71 9.37 6.77 0.82
N LEU A 72 9.81 7.19 2.02
CA LEU A 72 11.12 6.81 2.56
C LEU A 72 11.27 5.29 2.72
N HIS A 73 10.24 4.60 3.24
CA HIS A 73 10.29 3.15 3.43
C HIS A 73 10.45 2.37 2.12
N TYR A 74 9.90 2.88 1.02
CA TYR A 74 10.09 2.27 -0.29
C TYR A 74 11.43 2.69 -0.91
N HIS A 75 11.83 3.96 -0.75
CA HIS A 75 13.08 4.49 -1.30
C HIS A 75 14.30 3.82 -0.68
N PHE A 76 14.29 3.60 0.64
CA PHE A 76 15.34 2.92 1.41
C PHE A 76 14.99 1.48 1.74
N ALA A 77 14.10 0.82 0.99
CA ALA A 77 13.68 -0.55 1.25
C ALA A 77 14.87 -1.54 1.30
N ASN A 78 15.95 -1.26 0.55
CA ASN A 78 17.18 -2.04 0.59
C ASN A 78 17.99 -1.90 1.88
N ASP A 79 17.84 -0.80 2.61
CA ASP A 79 18.50 -0.59 3.90
C ASP A 79 17.59 -1.03 5.06
N CYS A 80 16.31 -1.34 4.81
CA CYS A 80 15.36 -1.78 5.82
C CYS A 80 15.78 -3.12 6.40
N VAL A 81 15.71 -3.28 7.72
CA VAL A 81 15.94 -4.55 8.42
C VAL A 81 14.68 -5.02 9.11
N ASN A 82 13.88 -4.13 9.70
CA ASN A 82 12.64 -4.55 10.34
C ASN A 82 11.61 -3.42 10.39
N SER A 83 10.68 -3.45 9.44
CA SER A 83 9.56 -2.51 9.31
C SER A 83 10.02 -1.04 9.23
N GLU A 84 10.24 -0.39 10.37
CA GLU A 84 10.63 1.03 10.46
C GLU A 84 12.14 1.22 10.71
N TRP A 85 12.90 0.15 10.91
CA TRP A 85 14.33 0.19 11.23
C TRP A 85 15.20 -0.12 10.01
N PHE A 86 16.22 0.71 9.79
CA PHE A 86 17.10 0.72 8.63
C PHE A 86 18.58 0.72 9.07
N VAL A 87 19.46 0.12 8.27
CA VAL A 87 20.92 0.16 8.44
C VAL A 87 21.47 1.34 7.63
N ILE A 88 21.41 2.52 8.23
CA ILE A 88 21.89 3.78 7.64
C ILE A 88 22.60 4.53 8.77
N ASP A 89 23.90 4.75 8.63
CA ASP A 89 24.70 5.46 9.62
C ASP A 89 24.39 6.97 9.64
N THR A 90 24.85 7.67 10.68
CA THR A 90 24.60 9.11 10.84
C THR A 90 25.07 9.93 9.63
N PRO A 91 26.28 9.70 9.05
CA PRO A 91 26.68 10.40 7.83
C PRO A 91 25.69 10.24 6.68
N ARG A 92 25.24 9.02 6.34
CA ARG A 92 24.25 8.80 5.28
C ARG A 92 22.88 9.36 5.62
N VAL A 93 22.45 9.33 6.89
CA VAL A 93 21.21 10.01 7.32
C VAL A 93 21.29 11.50 6.98
N LEU A 94 22.39 12.16 7.33
CA LEU A 94 22.56 13.60 7.10
C LEU A 94 22.77 13.96 5.63
N SER A 95 23.43 13.11 4.83
CA SER A 95 23.74 13.40 3.43
C SER A 95 22.68 12.91 2.42
N GLU A 96 21.89 11.88 2.75
CA GLU A 96 20.91 11.28 1.83
C GLU A 96 19.47 11.45 2.36
N VAL A 97 19.20 11.01 3.59
CA VAL A 97 17.82 10.92 4.11
C VAL A 97 17.26 12.30 4.43
N VAL A 98 18.01 13.14 5.16
CA VAL A 98 17.56 14.49 5.55
C VAL A 98 17.30 15.38 4.33
N PRO A 99 18.19 15.47 3.33
CA PRO A 99 17.92 16.23 2.11
C PRO A 99 16.70 15.71 1.35
N LEU A 100 16.50 14.39 1.28
CA LEU A 100 15.32 13.81 0.64
C LEU A 100 14.04 14.18 1.38
N ILE A 101 14.02 14.13 2.73
CA ILE A 101 12.88 14.57 3.53
C ILE A 101 12.55 16.03 3.25
N GLN A 102 13.55 16.91 3.26
CA GLN A 102 13.36 18.34 3.02
C GLN A 102 12.85 18.61 1.60
N SER A 103 13.42 17.94 0.60
CA SER A 103 12.97 18.05 -0.80
C SER A 103 11.53 17.58 -0.98
N LEU A 104 11.18 16.41 -0.44
CA LEU A 104 9.81 15.88 -0.51
C LEU A 104 8.83 16.75 0.25
N ALA A 105 9.23 17.30 1.40
CA ALA A 105 8.37 18.20 2.16
C ALA A 105 8.10 19.52 1.43
N ALA A 106 9.13 20.11 0.79
CA ALA A 106 8.96 21.28 -0.05
C ALA A 106 8.04 20.99 -1.24
N GLU A 107 8.22 19.84 -1.89
CA GLU A 107 7.33 19.40 -2.96
C GLU A 107 5.90 19.18 -2.46
N HIS A 108 5.71 18.49 -1.33
CA HIS A 108 4.42 18.27 -0.67
C HIS A 108 3.70 19.59 -0.42
N ALA A 109 4.37 20.61 0.11
CA ALA A 109 3.78 21.93 0.33
C ALA A 109 3.25 22.55 -0.97
N LEU A 110 3.95 22.37 -2.10
CA LEU A 110 3.52 22.87 -3.40
C LEU A 110 2.31 22.12 -3.96
N VAL A 111 2.29 20.79 -3.86
CA VAL A 111 1.23 19.94 -4.45
C VAL A 111 0.06 19.68 -3.51
N ARG A 112 0.18 20.04 -2.22
CA ARG A 112 -0.86 19.81 -1.22
C ARG A 112 -2.22 20.37 -1.63
N PRO A 113 -2.35 21.61 -2.15
CA PRO A 113 -3.65 22.15 -2.55
C PRO A 113 -4.36 21.31 -3.61
N THR A 114 -3.64 20.76 -4.59
CA THR A 114 -4.24 19.93 -5.65
C THR A 114 -4.67 18.57 -5.12
N PHE A 115 -3.95 17.99 -4.16
CA PHE A 115 -4.38 16.77 -3.47
C PHE A 115 -5.59 16.98 -2.57
N ASP A 116 -5.67 18.10 -1.85
CA ASP A 116 -6.86 18.46 -1.07
C ASP A 116 -8.08 18.64 -1.98
N GLU A 117 -7.90 19.28 -3.15
CA GLU A 117 -8.95 19.38 -4.15
C GLU A 117 -9.37 17.98 -4.66
N TRP A 118 -8.43 17.12 -5.03
CA TRP A 118 -8.74 15.75 -5.44
C TRP A 118 -9.52 15.02 -4.33
N LYS A 119 -9.09 15.12 -3.08
CA LYS A 119 -9.77 14.50 -1.94
C LYS A 119 -11.18 15.05 -1.74
N ALA A 120 -11.38 16.35 -1.88
CA ALA A 120 -12.69 16.97 -1.80
C ALA A 120 -13.60 16.46 -2.92
N GLN A 121 -13.11 16.42 -4.16
CA GLN A 121 -13.87 15.94 -5.31
C GLN A 121 -14.30 14.47 -5.16
N THR A 122 -13.55 13.60 -4.45
CA THR A 122 -14.01 12.22 -4.17
C THR A 122 -15.32 12.14 -3.37
N LYS A 123 -15.76 13.26 -2.76
CA LYS A 123 -16.96 13.36 -1.93
C LYS A 123 -18.07 14.19 -2.56
N THR A 124 -17.91 14.65 -3.80
CA THR A 124 -18.85 15.60 -4.44
C THR A 124 -19.35 15.05 -5.76
N VAL A 125 -20.66 15.20 -6.00
CA VAL A 125 -21.28 14.85 -7.28
C VAL A 125 -20.84 15.84 -8.37
N ASN A 126 -20.52 15.33 -9.55
CA ASN A 126 -20.15 16.17 -10.70
C ASN A 126 -21.37 16.92 -11.28
N ASN A 127 -21.15 17.91 -12.14
CA ASN A 127 -22.22 18.73 -12.75
C ASN A 127 -22.76 18.20 -14.09
N GLY A 128 -22.31 17.02 -14.54
CA GLY A 128 -22.72 16.39 -15.80
C GLY A 128 -22.06 16.93 -17.08
N LYS A 129 -21.37 18.07 -17.02
CA LYS A 129 -20.78 18.76 -18.19
C LYS A 129 -19.49 18.11 -18.65
N THR A 130 -19.22 18.22 -19.95
CA THR A 130 -17.97 17.83 -20.60
C THR A 130 -17.24 19.08 -21.08
N LEU A 131 -15.95 19.19 -20.75
CA LEU A 131 -15.08 20.25 -21.23
C LEU A 131 -14.38 19.83 -22.52
N VAL A 132 -14.25 20.76 -23.46
CA VAL A 132 -13.38 20.58 -24.64
C VAL A 132 -11.92 20.63 -24.20
N ALA A 133 -11.11 19.69 -24.70
CA ALA A 133 -9.69 19.62 -24.36
C ALA A 133 -8.88 20.79 -24.93
N THR A 134 -8.14 21.50 -24.07
CA THR A 134 -7.19 22.55 -24.44
C THR A 134 -5.81 21.95 -24.74
N SER A 135 -4.90 22.75 -25.30
CA SER A 135 -3.49 22.35 -25.48
C SER A 135 -2.81 22.00 -24.15
N ALA A 136 -3.10 22.73 -23.08
CA ALA A 136 -2.59 22.45 -21.75
C ALA A 136 -3.07 21.09 -21.22
N HIS A 137 -4.36 20.77 -21.41
CA HIS A 137 -4.89 19.46 -21.01
C HIS A 137 -4.17 18.33 -21.77
N ARG A 138 -3.99 18.50 -23.09
CA ARG A 138 -3.34 17.48 -23.94
C ARG A 138 -1.88 17.28 -23.58
N SER A 139 -1.14 18.35 -23.29
CA SER A 139 0.26 18.26 -22.86
C SER A 139 0.40 17.49 -21.55
N LEU A 140 -0.45 17.81 -20.54
CA LEU A 140 -0.42 17.12 -19.26
C LEU A 140 -0.87 15.66 -19.38
N HIS A 141 -1.83 15.39 -20.26
CA HIS A 141 -2.27 14.04 -20.60
C HIS A 141 -1.15 13.19 -21.22
N THR A 142 -0.37 13.75 -22.15
CA THR A 142 0.82 13.05 -22.68
C THR A 142 1.80 12.69 -21.56
N THR A 143 2.13 13.64 -20.68
CA THR A 143 2.99 13.38 -19.52
C THR A 143 2.42 12.29 -18.61
N TYR A 144 1.10 12.30 -18.36
CA TYR A 144 0.44 11.27 -17.57
C TYR A 144 0.63 9.88 -18.21
N ILE A 145 0.44 9.75 -19.52
CA ILE A 145 0.55 8.47 -20.22
C ILE A 145 1.97 7.91 -20.10
N ASP A 146 2.99 8.74 -20.31
CA ASP A 146 4.39 8.30 -20.16
C ASP A 146 4.68 7.81 -18.73
N GLN A 147 4.25 8.58 -17.71
CA GLN A 147 4.42 8.21 -16.30
C GLN A 147 3.62 6.96 -15.92
N TYR A 148 2.43 6.78 -16.49
CA TYR A 148 1.60 5.60 -16.25
C TYR A 148 2.31 4.35 -16.73
N GLU A 149 2.93 4.41 -17.91
CA GLU A 149 3.64 3.27 -18.47
C GLU A 149 4.87 2.89 -17.66
N GLU A 150 5.63 3.87 -17.19
CA GLU A 150 6.75 3.63 -16.29
C GLU A 150 6.30 3.05 -14.94
N TYR A 151 5.20 3.56 -14.36
CA TYR A 151 4.60 2.96 -13.16
C TYR A 151 4.16 1.51 -13.41
N LYS A 152 3.55 1.21 -14.56
CA LYS A 152 3.13 -0.15 -14.92
C LYS A 152 4.31 -1.11 -15.08
N LYS A 153 5.42 -0.67 -15.67
CA LYS A 153 6.65 -1.46 -15.78
C LYS A 153 7.28 -1.70 -14.41
N ALA A 154 7.41 -0.66 -13.58
CA ALA A 154 7.96 -0.78 -12.23
C ALA A 154 7.12 -1.74 -11.36
N GLU A 155 5.79 -1.62 -11.39
CA GLU A 155 4.87 -2.52 -10.67
C GLU A 155 5.03 -3.97 -11.15
N ALA A 156 5.23 -4.17 -12.46
CA ALA A 156 5.44 -5.49 -13.03
C ALA A 156 6.78 -6.11 -12.61
N LEU A 157 7.88 -5.35 -12.63
CA LEU A 157 9.19 -5.80 -12.16
C LEU A 157 9.15 -6.25 -10.69
N MET A 158 8.54 -5.44 -9.82
CA MET A 158 8.37 -5.81 -8.40
C MET A 158 7.54 -7.08 -8.23
N ASN A 159 6.45 -7.22 -9.00
CA ASN A 159 5.60 -8.41 -8.95
C ASN A 159 6.30 -9.66 -9.48
N ILE A 160 7.13 -9.54 -10.52
CA ILE A 160 7.94 -10.64 -11.06
C ILE A 160 8.90 -11.14 -9.98
N ALA A 161 9.73 -10.26 -9.40
CA ALA A 161 10.67 -10.63 -8.34
C ALA A 161 9.94 -11.24 -7.13
N GLY A 162 8.80 -10.66 -6.76
CA GLY A 162 7.97 -11.18 -5.67
C GLY A 162 7.36 -12.57 -5.96
N LEU A 163 6.94 -12.85 -7.19
CA LEU A 163 6.43 -14.18 -7.57
C LEU A 163 7.56 -15.20 -7.63
N GLU A 164 8.75 -14.81 -8.09
CA GLU A 164 9.93 -15.68 -8.09
C GLU A 164 10.30 -16.08 -6.66
N LEU A 165 10.38 -15.13 -5.71
CA LEU A 165 10.62 -15.44 -4.28
C LEU A 165 9.58 -16.40 -3.72
N LYS A 166 8.29 -16.14 -4.00
CA LYS A 166 7.20 -16.99 -3.51
C LYS A 166 7.25 -18.39 -4.11
N LYS A 167 7.66 -18.52 -5.37
CA LYS A 167 7.83 -19.81 -6.04
C LYS A 167 8.97 -20.62 -5.41
N MET A 168 10.05 -19.96 -4.97
CA MET A 168 11.21 -20.64 -4.38
C MET A 168 10.89 -21.37 -3.07
N ILE A 169 9.77 -21.05 -2.39
CA ILE A 169 9.31 -21.75 -1.19
C ILE A 169 9.10 -23.26 -1.46
N GLY A 170 8.62 -23.62 -2.66
CA GLY A 170 8.25 -24.99 -2.98
C GLY A 170 7.27 -25.59 -1.95
N THR A 171 7.69 -26.65 -1.27
CA THR A 171 6.89 -27.35 -0.25
C THR A 171 7.17 -26.90 1.19
N SER A 172 8.08 -25.95 1.41
CA SER A 172 8.50 -25.52 2.75
C SER A 172 7.54 -24.51 3.40
N ASP A 173 7.68 -24.30 4.72
CA ASP A 173 6.98 -23.24 5.48
C ASP A 173 7.65 -21.87 5.28
N GLY A 174 7.81 -21.48 4.03
CA GLY A 174 8.49 -20.24 3.65
C GLY A 174 10.02 -20.34 3.59
N ILE A 175 10.68 -19.19 3.70
CA ILE A 175 12.12 -18.99 3.61
C ILE A 175 12.53 -18.19 4.83
N HIS A 176 13.49 -18.69 5.60
CA HIS A 176 13.92 -18.08 6.84
C HIS A 176 14.25 -16.59 6.64
N ASN A 177 13.67 -15.72 7.46
CA ASN A 177 13.90 -14.27 7.45
C ASN A 177 13.56 -13.52 6.13
N MET A 178 12.87 -14.16 5.17
CA MET A 178 12.56 -13.57 3.87
C MET A 178 11.11 -13.76 3.44
N VAL A 179 10.53 -14.96 3.62
CA VAL A 179 9.18 -15.25 3.15
C VAL A 179 8.45 -16.10 4.17
N TYR A 180 7.25 -15.67 4.55
CA TYR A 180 6.47 -16.29 5.62
C TYR A 180 5.10 -16.72 5.12
N LEU A 181 4.66 -17.91 5.54
CA LEU A 181 3.28 -18.32 5.38
C LEU A 181 2.47 -17.77 6.56
N VAL A 182 1.46 -16.97 6.25
CA VAL A 182 0.54 -16.46 7.27
C VAL A 182 -0.71 -17.32 7.21
N SER A 183 -0.92 -18.10 8.27
CA SER A 183 -2.16 -18.84 8.48
C SER A 183 -3.15 -18.01 9.29
N THR A 184 -4.42 -18.19 9.00
CA THR A 184 -5.50 -17.63 9.82
C THR A 184 -6.53 -18.72 10.07
N GLU A 185 -6.97 -18.84 11.31
CA GLU A 185 -8.18 -19.56 11.64
C GLU A 185 -9.37 -18.71 11.20
N GLN A 186 -10.24 -19.29 10.38
CA GLN A 186 -11.45 -18.64 9.92
C GLN A 186 -12.64 -19.54 10.23
N ILE A 187 -13.70 -18.94 10.76
CA ILE A 187 -15.01 -19.58 10.85
C ILE A 187 -15.74 -19.20 9.55
N PRO A 188 -15.93 -20.14 8.60
CA PRO A 188 -16.69 -19.87 7.40
C PRO A 188 -18.10 -19.44 7.80
N PHE A 189 -18.66 -18.50 7.05
CA PHE A 189 -20.02 -18.02 7.30
C PHE A 189 -20.76 -17.91 5.98
N ASP A 190 -21.83 -18.67 5.82
CA ASP A 190 -22.67 -18.60 4.63
C ASP A 190 -23.72 -17.50 4.79
N SER A 191 -23.32 -16.27 4.44
CA SER A 191 -24.23 -15.12 4.48
C SER A 191 -25.48 -15.28 3.62
N LYS A 192 -25.43 -16.07 2.54
CA LYS A 192 -26.57 -16.26 1.64
C LYS A 192 -27.58 -17.22 2.26
N ALA A 193 -27.12 -18.35 2.79
CA ALA A 193 -27.97 -19.30 3.49
C ALA A 193 -28.56 -18.68 4.77
N PHE A 194 -27.75 -17.96 5.55
CA PHE A 194 -28.22 -17.23 6.73
C PHE A 194 -29.35 -16.23 6.37
N LEU A 195 -29.16 -15.39 5.36
CA LEU A 195 -30.22 -14.46 4.96
C LEU A 195 -31.46 -15.20 4.46
N ALA A 196 -31.29 -16.36 3.82
CA ALA A 196 -32.40 -17.18 3.36
C ALA A 196 -33.18 -17.84 4.51
N SER A 197 -32.54 -18.11 5.65
CA SER A 197 -33.18 -18.70 6.83
C SER A 197 -34.02 -17.71 7.63
N LEU A 198 -33.79 -16.40 7.47
CA LEU A 198 -34.59 -15.38 8.14
C LEU A 198 -36.00 -15.32 7.55
N ALA A 199 -37.00 -15.42 8.43
CA ALA A 199 -38.41 -15.61 8.06
C ALA A 199 -39.01 -14.44 7.25
N THR A 200 -38.57 -13.21 7.52
CA THR A 200 -39.15 -12.02 6.91
C THR A 200 -38.13 -11.19 6.16
N GLN A 201 -38.59 -10.46 5.13
CA GLN A 201 -37.75 -9.47 4.44
C GLN A 201 -37.28 -8.37 5.41
N ALA A 202 -38.14 -7.97 6.35
CA ALA A 202 -37.78 -6.97 7.36
C ALA A 202 -36.59 -7.41 8.23
N ASP A 203 -36.50 -8.69 8.58
CA ASP A 203 -35.36 -9.22 9.34
C ASP A 203 -34.08 -9.28 8.50
N ARG A 204 -34.19 -9.62 7.21
CA ARG A 204 -33.08 -9.54 6.25
C ARG A 204 -32.57 -8.11 6.13
N ASP A 205 -33.48 -7.14 6.06
CA ASP A 205 -33.14 -5.72 5.93
C ASP A 205 -32.45 -5.18 7.19
N LYS A 206 -32.81 -5.67 8.39
CA LYS A 206 -32.11 -5.32 9.65
C LYS A 206 -30.63 -5.73 9.65
N CYS A 207 -30.25 -6.75 8.89
CA CYS A 207 -28.86 -7.19 8.73
C CYS A 207 -28.03 -6.29 7.80
N HIS A 208 -28.68 -5.36 7.11
CA HIS A 208 -28.04 -4.45 6.19
C HIS A 208 -27.96 -3.05 6.78
N LYS A 209 -26.89 -2.35 6.43
CA LYS A 209 -26.79 -0.90 6.56
C LYS A 209 -26.86 -0.30 5.17
N ILE A 210 -27.65 0.76 5.03
CA ILE A 210 -27.62 1.57 3.82
C ILE A 210 -26.33 2.37 3.82
N GLU A 211 -25.49 2.14 2.82
CA GLU A 211 -24.31 2.95 2.56
C GLU A 211 -24.55 3.83 1.34
N THR A 212 -24.35 5.12 1.53
CA THR A 212 -24.35 6.13 0.48
C THR A 212 -22.93 6.60 0.28
N ASN A 213 -22.41 6.45 -0.95
CA ASN A 213 -21.05 6.85 -1.30
C ASN A 213 -21.04 7.51 -2.69
N ILE A 214 -20.09 8.40 -2.93
CA ILE A 214 -19.81 8.90 -4.29
C ILE A 214 -18.91 7.90 -5.02
N ARG A 215 -19.27 7.54 -6.25
CA ARG A 215 -18.57 6.56 -7.10
C ARG A 215 -18.43 7.06 -8.54
N PRO A 216 -17.39 6.66 -9.28
CA PRO A 216 -16.20 5.94 -8.80
C PRO A 216 -15.32 6.82 -7.90
N GLU A 217 -14.50 6.21 -7.03
CA GLU A 217 -13.62 6.96 -6.08
C GLU A 217 -12.40 7.61 -6.77
N ALA A 218 -12.01 7.11 -7.93
CA ALA A 218 -10.87 7.59 -8.71
C ALA A 218 -11.31 7.92 -10.14
N PRO A 219 -10.70 8.93 -10.78
CA PRO A 219 -10.96 9.23 -12.19
C PRO A 219 -10.46 8.10 -13.09
N LYS A 220 -11.07 7.97 -14.27
CA LYS A 220 -10.54 7.17 -15.38
C LYS A 220 -9.80 8.12 -16.33
N ILE A 221 -8.53 7.84 -16.60
CA ILE A 221 -7.77 8.58 -17.61
C ILE A 221 -7.82 7.80 -18.92
N ASN A 222 -8.12 8.50 -20.02
CA ASN A 222 -8.19 7.89 -21.34
C ASN A 222 -6.78 7.57 -21.85
N GLY A 223 -6.63 6.56 -22.72
CA GLY A 223 -5.34 6.19 -23.30
C GLY A 223 -4.46 5.29 -22.44
N GLU A 224 -4.84 4.97 -21.19
CA GLU A 224 -4.13 3.98 -20.37
C GLU A 224 -4.03 2.63 -21.09
N ARG A 225 -2.81 2.13 -21.30
CA ARG A 225 -2.54 0.87 -21.98
C ARG A 225 -2.24 -0.23 -20.96
N PRO A 226 -2.78 -1.45 -21.12
CA PRO A 226 -2.37 -2.57 -20.26
C PRO A 226 -0.90 -2.92 -20.52
N LEU A 227 -0.24 -3.55 -19.54
CA LEU A 227 1.16 -3.99 -19.67
C LEU A 227 1.40 -4.80 -20.96
N SER A 228 0.43 -5.62 -21.39
CA SER A 228 0.51 -6.40 -22.65
C SER A 228 0.70 -5.57 -23.92
N LYS A 229 0.38 -4.27 -23.88
CA LYS A 229 0.57 -3.31 -24.96
C LYS A 229 1.75 -2.37 -24.73
N ILE A 230 2.20 -2.22 -23.48
CA ILE A 230 3.37 -1.40 -23.09
C ILE A 230 4.66 -2.21 -23.29
N ASP A 231 4.68 -3.43 -22.74
CA ASP A 231 5.81 -4.36 -22.77
C ASP A 231 5.28 -5.80 -22.82
N HIS A 232 5.26 -6.36 -24.03
CA HIS A 232 4.71 -7.70 -24.26
C HIS A 232 5.55 -8.81 -23.62
N ALA A 233 6.89 -8.64 -23.58
CA ALA A 233 7.79 -9.62 -23.00
C ALA A 233 7.60 -9.71 -21.49
N MET A 234 7.61 -8.56 -20.81
CA MET A 234 7.38 -8.48 -19.37
C MET A 234 5.98 -8.96 -18.99
N HIS A 235 4.96 -8.65 -19.79
CA HIS A 235 3.61 -9.18 -19.59
C HIS A 235 3.57 -10.71 -19.66
N THR A 236 4.23 -11.30 -20.65
CA THR A 236 4.27 -12.75 -20.85
C THR A 236 4.99 -13.44 -19.70
N GLN A 237 6.12 -12.89 -19.25
CA GLN A 237 6.84 -13.39 -18.07
C GLN A 237 5.96 -13.35 -16.82
N LEU A 238 5.34 -12.20 -16.52
CA LEU A 238 4.45 -12.05 -15.37
C LEU A 238 3.30 -13.07 -15.41
N LYS A 239 2.62 -13.22 -16.55
CA LYS A 239 1.51 -14.18 -16.70
C LYS A 239 1.96 -15.64 -16.53
N THR A 240 3.15 -15.97 -17.03
CA THR A 240 3.74 -17.30 -16.86
C THR A 240 4.02 -17.60 -15.39
N LEU A 241 4.59 -16.64 -14.66
CA LEU A 241 4.87 -16.77 -13.23
C LEU A 241 3.58 -16.82 -12.39
N GLU A 242 2.58 -15.99 -12.69
CA GLU A 242 1.27 -16.04 -12.03
C GLU A 242 0.62 -17.41 -12.15
N LYS A 243 0.60 -17.99 -13.37
CA LYS A 243 0.03 -19.32 -13.62
C LYS A 243 0.83 -20.42 -12.90
N ALA A 244 2.16 -20.34 -12.93
CA ALA A 244 3.01 -21.29 -12.23
C ALA A 244 2.76 -21.24 -10.71
N TYR A 245 2.73 -20.04 -10.14
CA TYR A 245 2.51 -19.84 -8.71
C TYR A 245 1.12 -20.27 -8.26
N GLU A 246 0.06 -20.00 -9.03
CA GLU A 246 -1.30 -20.46 -8.66
C GLU A 246 -1.38 -21.99 -8.64
N SER A 247 -0.64 -22.67 -9.51
CA SER A 247 -0.57 -24.14 -9.54
C SER A 247 0.21 -24.74 -8.36
N THR A 248 1.12 -23.98 -7.77
CA THR A 248 2.01 -24.42 -6.67
C THR A 248 1.80 -23.62 -5.39
N LYS A 249 0.63 -23.01 -5.23
CA LYS A 249 0.36 -22.08 -4.14
C LYS A 249 0.45 -22.81 -2.80
N PRO A 250 1.19 -22.26 -1.80
CA PRO A 250 1.33 -22.91 -0.51
C PRO A 250 0.00 -23.21 0.18
N ASN A 251 -0.09 -24.37 0.80
CA ASN A 251 -1.27 -24.82 1.55
C ASN A 251 -0.85 -25.33 2.94
N LEU A 252 -1.77 -25.93 3.70
CA LEU A 252 -1.48 -26.39 5.07
C LEU A 252 -0.34 -27.42 5.16
N SER A 253 -0.10 -28.22 4.12
CA SER A 253 1.00 -29.19 4.11
C SER A 253 2.36 -28.49 4.18
N ASN A 254 2.47 -27.25 3.68
CA ASN A 254 3.69 -26.47 3.76
C ASN A 254 4.03 -26.09 5.20
N ILE A 255 3.03 -25.70 6.01
CA ILE A 255 3.23 -25.24 7.40
C ILE A 255 3.86 -26.35 8.27
N ALA A 256 3.60 -27.62 7.93
CA ALA A 256 4.19 -28.75 8.64
C ALA A 256 5.67 -29.00 8.29
N GLN A 257 6.21 -28.32 7.28
CA GLN A 257 7.59 -28.46 6.84
C GLN A 257 8.50 -27.39 7.45
N PRO A 258 9.81 -27.62 7.59
CA PRO A 258 10.72 -26.55 7.98
C PRO A 258 10.83 -25.46 6.88
N PRO A 259 11.11 -24.20 7.25
CA PRO A 259 11.42 -23.15 6.30
C PRO A 259 12.74 -23.44 5.57
N LEU A 260 12.86 -22.96 4.32
CA LEU A 260 14.12 -23.08 3.58
C LEU A 260 15.22 -22.21 4.20
N PRO A 261 16.48 -22.71 4.20
CA PRO A 261 17.61 -21.89 4.58
C PRO A 261 17.85 -20.79 3.54
N ILE A 262 18.46 -19.70 3.99
CA ILE A 262 18.85 -18.59 3.13
C ILE A 262 20.04 -19.01 2.26
N THR A 263 20.01 -18.63 0.99
CA THR A 263 21.11 -18.85 0.03
C THR A 263 21.47 -17.53 -0.65
N PRO A 264 22.69 -17.39 -1.20
CA PRO A 264 23.07 -16.17 -1.94
C PRO A 264 22.12 -15.82 -3.10
N ALA A 265 21.55 -16.83 -3.77
CA ALA A 265 20.58 -16.61 -4.83
C ALA A 265 19.26 -16.02 -4.31
N LEU A 266 18.80 -16.46 -3.13
CA LEU A 266 17.62 -15.91 -2.47
C LEU A 266 17.87 -14.49 -1.96
N ILE A 267 19.08 -14.22 -1.47
CA ILE A 267 19.51 -12.87 -1.08
C ILE A 267 19.41 -11.94 -2.28
N ALA A 268 20.09 -12.25 -3.38
CA ALA A 268 20.08 -11.42 -4.58
C ALA A 268 18.65 -11.14 -5.08
N LEU A 269 17.79 -12.16 -5.11
CA LEU A 269 16.41 -12.00 -5.54
C LEU A 269 15.57 -11.14 -4.58
N HIS A 270 15.81 -11.25 -3.26
CA HIS A 270 15.16 -10.39 -2.28
C HIS A 270 15.65 -8.94 -2.38
N GLU A 271 16.94 -8.73 -2.65
CA GLU A 271 17.48 -7.40 -2.95
C GLU A 271 16.89 -6.80 -4.21
N ASP A 272 16.69 -7.58 -5.28
CA ASP A 272 15.99 -7.12 -6.49
C ASP A 272 14.55 -6.70 -6.18
N TYR A 273 13.84 -7.51 -5.37
CA TYR A 273 12.49 -7.17 -4.91
C TYR A 273 12.48 -5.85 -4.12
N LEU A 274 13.36 -5.70 -3.13
CA LEU A 274 13.44 -4.47 -2.31
C LEU A 274 13.85 -3.25 -3.14
N SER A 275 14.83 -3.41 -4.05
CA SER A 275 15.25 -2.36 -4.98
C SER A 275 14.12 -1.87 -5.87
N SER A 276 13.28 -2.80 -6.36
CA SER A 276 12.16 -2.46 -7.23
C SER A 276 11.08 -1.61 -6.53
N LYS A 277 10.97 -1.67 -5.19
CA LYS A 277 10.03 -0.86 -4.42
C LYS A 277 10.31 0.65 -4.60
N LYS A 278 11.58 1.06 -4.62
CA LYS A 278 11.96 2.45 -4.86
C LYS A 278 11.40 2.95 -6.20
N GLN A 279 11.63 2.21 -7.28
CA GLN A 279 11.16 2.57 -8.62
C GLN A 279 9.64 2.66 -8.68
N VAL A 280 8.93 1.70 -8.07
CA VAL A 280 7.46 1.72 -7.97
C VAL A 280 6.99 3.00 -7.29
N LYS A 281 7.62 3.37 -6.17
CA LYS A 281 7.17 4.51 -5.38
C LYS A 281 7.47 5.85 -6.03
N GLU A 282 8.61 5.98 -6.68
CA GLU A 282 8.99 7.16 -7.46
C GLU A 282 8.04 7.37 -8.64
N ALA A 283 7.74 6.31 -9.40
CA ALA A 283 6.79 6.37 -10.50
C ALA A 283 5.35 6.61 -10.02
N GLU A 284 4.91 5.97 -8.92
CA GLU A 284 3.62 6.21 -8.29
C GLU A 284 3.46 7.68 -7.91
N TRP A 285 4.49 8.26 -7.28
CA TRP A 285 4.47 9.65 -6.83
C TRP A 285 4.38 10.64 -8.00
N ALA A 286 5.19 10.43 -9.05
CA ALA A 286 5.12 11.23 -10.27
C ALA A 286 3.71 11.20 -10.88
N LEU A 287 3.13 9.99 -11.01
CA LEU A 287 1.81 9.78 -11.57
C LEU A 287 0.68 10.41 -10.72
N GLN A 288 0.81 10.33 -9.38
CA GLN A 288 -0.15 10.94 -8.45
C GLN A 288 -0.23 12.45 -8.61
N LYS A 289 0.91 13.14 -8.74
CA LYS A 289 0.94 14.60 -8.95
C LYS A 289 0.23 15.00 -10.24
N THR A 290 0.58 14.36 -11.35
CA THR A 290 -0.04 14.64 -12.66
C THR A 290 -1.53 14.32 -12.67
N THR A 291 -1.95 13.27 -11.95
CA THR A 291 -3.38 12.96 -11.78
C THR A 291 -4.09 14.05 -10.98
N ALA A 292 -3.49 14.57 -9.92
CA ALA A 292 -4.07 15.64 -9.12
C ALA A 292 -4.25 16.92 -9.95
N GLU A 293 -3.28 17.25 -10.81
CA GLU A 293 -3.39 18.38 -11.73
C GLU A 293 -4.51 18.18 -12.77
N LEU A 294 -4.63 16.99 -13.38
CA LEU A 294 -5.74 16.67 -14.28
C LEU A 294 -7.10 16.76 -13.58
N VAL A 295 -7.17 16.30 -12.33
CA VAL A 295 -8.36 16.40 -11.48
C VAL A 295 -8.70 17.86 -11.15
N SER A 296 -7.70 18.70 -10.89
CA SER A 296 -7.90 20.14 -10.67
C SER A 296 -8.42 20.83 -11.93
N MET A 297 -7.85 20.50 -13.11
CA MET A 297 -8.33 21.01 -14.40
C MET A 297 -9.77 20.57 -14.71
N LEU A 298 -10.16 19.35 -14.29
CA LEU A 298 -11.52 18.83 -14.45
C LEU A 298 -12.55 19.63 -13.64
N LYS A 299 -12.16 20.17 -12.48
CA LYS A 299 -13.05 20.87 -11.53
C LYS A 299 -14.27 20.00 -11.19
N ASN A 300 -15.46 20.60 -11.12
CA ASN A 300 -16.73 19.90 -10.89
C ASN A 300 -17.31 19.22 -12.15
N ASN A 301 -16.64 19.26 -13.29
CA ASN A 301 -17.15 18.67 -14.53
C ASN A 301 -17.09 17.14 -14.48
N LYS A 302 -17.88 16.50 -15.34
CA LYS A 302 -17.87 15.04 -15.50
C LYS A 302 -16.63 14.58 -16.26
N GLU A 303 -16.19 15.40 -17.22
CA GLU A 303 -15.22 14.97 -18.22
C GLU A 303 -14.43 16.15 -18.82
N ILE A 304 -13.18 15.88 -19.20
CA ILE A 304 -12.47 16.60 -20.25
C ILE A 304 -12.34 15.62 -21.42
N GLU A 305 -12.89 15.98 -22.57
CA GLU A 305 -13.00 15.14 -23.76
C GLU A 305 -11.66 14.47 -24.11
N ASP A 306 -11.70 13.15 -24.36
CA ASP A 306 -10.55 12.29 -24.67
C ASP A 306 -9.41 12.24 -23.65
N ILE A 307 -9.56 12.83 -22.45
CA ILE A 307 -8.47 12.93 -21.46
C ILE A 307 -8.85 12.28 -20.15
N ILE A 308 -9.87 12.79 -19.45
CA ILE A 308 -10.24 12.35 -18.11
C ILE A 308 -11.76 12.26 -18.00
N HIS A 309 -12.25 11.14 -17.50
CA HIS A 309 -13.66 10.89 -17.27
C HIS A 309 -13.88 10.49 -15.80
N TRP A 310 -14.68 11.27 -15.08
CA TRP A 310 -14.97 11.02 -13.67
C TRP A 310 -16.43 11.39 -13.33
N PRO A 311 -17.38 10.47 -13.61
CA PRO A 311 -18.81 10.67 -13.40
C PRO A 311 -19.16 10.42 -11.93
N ARG A 312 -18.55 11.19 -11.02
CA ARG A 312 -18.79 11.14 -9.58
C ARG A 312 -20.28 11.21 -9.29
N GLU A 313 -20.88 10.09 -8.95
CA GLU A 313 -22.32 9.88 -8.78
C GLU A 313 -22.60 9.32 -7.39
N GLN A 314 -23.71 9.74 -6.79
CA GLN A 314 -24.14 9.21 -5.51
C GLN A 314 -24.78 7.83 -5.70
N VAL A 315 -24.12 6.81 -5.16
CA VAL A 315 -24.60 5.43 -5.16
C VAL A 315 -25.03 5.07 -3.75
N THR A 316 -26.30 4.71 -3.61
CA THR A 316 -26.87 4.19 -2.37
C THR A 316 -27.15 2.71 -2.53
N LYS A 317 -26.58 1.87 -1.66
CA LYS A 317 -26.80 0.43 -1.69
C LYS A 317 -26.87 -0.17 -0.28
N PRO A 318 -27.67 -1.24 -0.08
CA PRO A 318 -27.58 -2.03 1.12
C PRO A 318 -26.23 -2.77 1.17
N LYS A 319 -25.58 -2.77 2.33
CA LYS A 319 -24.39 -3.55 2.62
C LYS A 319 -24.65 -4.42 3.83
N PHE A 320 -24.38 -5.71 3.68
CA PHE A 320 -24.48 -6.67 4.77
C PHE A 320 -23.48 -6.32 5.90
N GLU A 321 -23.97 -6.21 7.13
CA GLU A 321 -23.14 -5.99 8.32
C GLU A 321 -23.11 -7.25 9.19
N LYS A 322 -22.02 -8.01 9.07
CA LYS A 322 -21.83 -9.29 9.77
C LYS A 322 -22.00 -9.17 11.29
N GLU A 323 -21.41 -8.15 11.92
CA GLU A 323 -21.55 -7.92 13.37
C GLU A 323 -22.99 -7.64 13.80
N ARG A 324 -23.72 -6.89 12.98
CA ARG A 324 -25.11 -6.53 13.26
C ARG A 324 -26.02 -7.74 13.11
N ALA A 325 -25.83 -8.53 12.06
CA ALA A 325 -26.53 -9.79 11.85
C ALA A 325 -26.31 -10.74 13.03
N ARG A 326 -25.06 -10.91 13.47
CA ARG A 326 -24.70 -11.72 14.64
C ARG A 326 -25.39 -11.26 15.92
N LYS A 327 -25.44 -9.94 16.15
CA LYS A 327 -26.06 -9.37 17.36
C LYS A 327 -27.59 -9.52 17.37
N LEU A 328 -28.24 -9.41 16.22
CA LEU A 328 -29.70 -9.40 16.11
C LEU A 328 -30.30 -10.80 15.97
N PHE A 329 -29.60 -11.72 15.32
CA PHE A 329 -30.07 -13.08 15.03
C PHE A 329 -29.00 -14.11 15.44
N PRO A 330 -28.60 -14.16 16.72
CA PRO A 330 -27.45 -14.96 17.14
C PRO A 330 -27.65 -16.45 16.88
N THR A 331 -28.86 -16.99 17.13
CA THR A 331 -29.16 -18.41 16.94
C THR A 331 -29.06 -18.81 15.48
N GLU A 332 -29.74 -18.09 14.59
CA GLU A 332 -29.70 -18.32 13.16
C GLU A 332 -28.29 -18.09 12.62
N PHE A 333 -27.59 -17.06 13.10
CA PHE A 333 -26.22 -16.77 12.67
C PHE A 333 -25.28 -17.92 12.99
N HIS A 334 -25.28 -18.42 14.24
CA HIS A 334 -24.46 -19.56 14.65
C HIS A 334 -24.81 -20.84 13.91
N ALA A 335 -26.08 -21.06 13.55
CA ALA A 335 -26.48 -22.22 12.73
C ALA A 335 -25.89 -22.20 11.30
N HIS A 336 -25.39 -21.05 10.83
CA HIS A 336 -24.74 -20.88 9.53
C HIS A 336 -23.24 -20.59 9.63
N GLU A 337 -22.68 -20.69 10.83
CA GLU A 337 -21.23 -20.78 11.01
C GLU A 337 -20.78 -22.21 10.68
N GLY A 338 -19.75 -22.31 9.84
CA GLY A 338 -19.08 -23.57 9.59
C GLY A 338 -18.15 -23.94 10.76
N THR A 339 -17.53 -25.11 10.67
CA THR A 339 -16.44 -25.45 11.58
C THR A 339 -15.23 -24.53 11.33
N PRO A 340 -14.49 -24.14 12.38
CA PRO A 340 -13.25 -23.40 12.20
C PRO A 340 -12.30 -24.16 11.25
N VAL A 341 -11.75 -23.45 10.28
CA VAL A 341 -10.77 -23.97 9.34
C VAL A 341 -9.53 -23.11 9.37
N THR A 342 -8.36 -23.74 9.51
CA THR A 342 -7.09 -23.08 9.28
C THR A 342 -6.83 -23.05 7.78
N LYS A 343 -6.47 -21.89 7.23
CA LYS A 343 -6.00 -21.78 5.85
C LYS A 343 -4.74 -20.94 5.81
N VAL A 344 -3.84 -21.26 4.87
CA VAL A 344 -2.81 -20.30 4.45
C VAL A 344 -3.54 -19.14 3.80
N HIS A 345 -3.56 -18.00 4.50
CA HIS A 345 -4.26 -16.81 4.06
C HIS A 345 -3.45 -16.03 3.03
N ARG A 346 -2.14 -15.89 3.28
CA ARG A 346 -1.23 -15.16 2.40
C ARG A 346 0.19 -15.66 2.55
N VAL A 347 0.98 -15.45 1.50
CA VAL A 347 2.43 -15.59 1.49
C VAL A 347 3.01 -14.18 1.55
N ASN A 348 3.68 -13.86 2.65
CA ASN A 348 4.24 -12.54 2.93
C ASN A 348 5.74 -12.53 2.66
N ILE A 349 6.22 -11.60 1.85
CA ILE A 349 7.66 -11.34 1.70
C ILE A 349 8.04 -10.32 2.78
N ASP A 350 9.16 -10.51 3.47
CA ASP A 350 9.65 -9.54 4.44
C ASP A 350 10.09 -8.27 3.70
N ASP A 351 9.79 -7.13 4.30
CA ASP A 351 10.17 -5.83 3.75
C ASP A 351 11.55 -5.38 4.22
N GLY A 352 12.26 -6.19 5.02
CA GLY A 352 13.60 -5.91 5.49
C GLY A 352 14.58 -7.08 5.31
N LYS A 353 15.86 -6.74 5.26
CA LYS A 353 17.02 -7.63 5.18
C LYS A 353 17.40 -8.12 6.58
N LYS A 354 16.87 -9.28 6.98
CA LYS A 354 17.17 -9.92 8.26
C LYS A 354 18.22 -11.03 8.11
N TYR A 355 19.23 -10.76 7.31
CA TYR A 355 20.31 -11.69 6.97
C TYR A 355 21.62 -10.93 6.73
N PRO A 356 22.78 -11.63 6.85
CA PRO A 356 24.11 -11.01 6.74
C PRO A 356 24.40 -10.37 5.39
#